data_AF-A0A4W5L2U4-F1
#
_entry.id   AF-A0A4W5L2U4-F1
#
_cell.length_a   1.000
_cell.length_b   1.000
_cell.length_c   1.000
_cell.angle_alpha   90.00
_cell.angle_beta   90.00
_cell.angle_gamma   90.00
#
_symmetry.space_group_name_H-M   'P 1'
#
loop_
_entity.id
_entity.type
_entity.pdbx_description
1 polymer ?
#
loop_
_entity_poly.entity_id
_entity_poly.type
_entity_poly.pdbx_seq_one_letter_code
_entity_poly.pdbx_strand_id
1 'polypeptide(L)'
;MRKHFFSCLTYLLDLFQLLEENIMTFVKNELKMFKRNLSPELPQGFESQKQDNERVDAEDEKQESSAREGALKITLHVLRKMNQKELADRLEQNELAVICQRELKTNLKKKFQCVFEGIAKQGNPTLLNKIYTELYITEVGTGEVNNEHELRQIETTTRKQARPETAIKCNDIFKPLTGQDKLIRTMLTKGVAGIGKTVSVQKFILDWAEGIANQDLQFVFSFTFRELNLMKGEKHTLIELLNHFSTGTKQSRISNYDKYKVLFIFDGLDECRLPLDFQKNEICWDVTESTS
;
A
#
# COMPACT_ATOMS: atom_id res chain seq x y z
N MET A 1 60.44 6.95 13.29
CA MET A 1 59.53 7.65 12.35
C MET A 1 59.20 6.85 11.09
N ARG A 2 60.17 6.33 10.32
CA ARG A 2 59.90 5.55 9.07
C ARG A 2 59.10 4.25 9.25
N LYS A 3 59.27 3.50 10.35
CA LYS A 3 58.51 2.25 10.60
C LYS A 3 57.01 2.47 10.85
N HIS A 4 56.62 3.56 11.51
CA HIS A 4 55.20 3.91 11.70
C HIS A 4 54.53 4.39 10.40
N PHE A 5 55.28 5.06 9.52
CA PHE A 5 54.78 5.50 8.22
C PHE A 5 54.51 4.32 7.26
N PHE A 6 55.40 3.32 7.23
CA PHE A 6 55.22 2.11 6.41
C PHE A 6 54.03 1.27 6.87
N SER A 7 53.84 1.11 8.19
CA SER A 7 52.68 0.41 8.77
C SER A 7 51.34 1.10 8.48
N CYS A 8 51.34 2.43 8.36
CA CYS A 8 50.15 3.20 8.02
C CYS A 8 49.80 3.07 6.53
N LEU A 9 50.80 3.04 5.64
CA LEU A 9 50.59 2.83 4.20
C LEU A 9 50.07 1.42 3.88
N THR A 10 50.58 0.38 4.53
CA THR A 10 50.08 -1.00 4.34
C THR A 10 48.65 -1.15 4.86
N TYR A 11 48.35 -0.57 6.03
CA TYR A 11 46.99 -0.55 6.58
C TYR A 11 46.00 0.15 5.63
N LEU A 12 46.40 1.28 5.03
CA LEU A 12 45.56 2.01 4.09
C LEU A 12 45.28 1.17 2.83
N LEU A 13 46.29 0.46 2.30
CA LEU A 13 46.13 -0.40 1.13
C LEU A 13 45.18 -1.57 1.43
N ASP A 14 45.37 -2.26 2.56
CA ASP A 14 44.53 -3.39 2.99
C ASP A 14 43.07 -2.92 3.22
N LEU A 15 42.90 -1.73 3.81
CA LEU A 15 41.58 -1.12 4.03
C LEU A 15 40.86 -0.82 2.72
N PHE A 16 41.55 -0.23 1.74
CA PHE A 16 40.95 0.08 0.45
C PHE A 16 40.63 -1.18 -0.36
N GLN A 17 41.45 -2.23 -0.25
CA GLN A 17 41.15 -3.52 -0.87
C GLN A 17 39.89 -4.14 -0.26
N LEU A 18 39.78 -4.16 1.07
CA LEU A 18 38.58 -4.65 1.76
C LEU A 18 37.34 -3.82 1.44
N LEU A 19 37.49 -2.49 1.35
CA LEU A 19 36.42 -1.58 0.95
C LEU A 19 35.96 -1.86 -0.48
N GLU A 20 36.88 -2.09 -1.41
CA GLU A 20 36.58 -2.43 -2.79
C GLU A 20 35.78 -3.73 -2.90
N GLU A 21 36.20 -4.78 -2.19
CA GLU A 21 35.51 -6.06 -2.12
C GLU A 21 34.07 -5.92 -1.57
N ASN A 22 33.90 -5.13 -0.51
CA ASN A 22 32.60 -4.86 0.08
C ASN A 22 31.69 -4.06 -0.86
N ILE A 23 32.20 -2.99 -1.49
CA ILE A 23 31.43 -2.19 -2.46
C ILE A 23 31.04 -3.04 -3.67
N MET A 24 31.97 -3.83 -4.22
CA MET A 24 31.68 -4.71 -5.35
C MET A 24 30.58 -5.73 -4.99
N THR A 25 30.63 -6.30 -3.80
CA THR A 25 29.62 -7.26 -3.32
C THR A 25 28.26 -6.59 -3.18
N PHE A 26 28.21 -5.41 -2.54
CA PHE A 26 27.00 -4.61 -2.41
C PHE A 26 26.39 -4.28 -3.78
N VAL A 27 27.17 -3.68 -4.68
CA VAL A 27 26.70 -3.30 -6.02
C VAL A 27 26.25 -4.52 -6.83
N LYS A 28 26.94 -5.66 -6.73
CA LYS A 28 26.49 -6.91 -7.36
C LYS A 28 25.12 -7.37 -6.85
N ASN A 29 24.84 -7.22 -5.56
CA ASN A 29 23.55 -7.56 -4.98
C ASN A 29 22.45 -6.59 -5.45
N GLU A 30 22.73 -5.28 -5.43
CA GLU A 30 21.79 -4.27 -5.93
C GLU A 30 21.47 -4.47 -7.42
N LEU A 31 22.48 -4.75 -8.26
CA LEU A 31 22.26 -5.04 -9.68
C LEU A 31 21.38 -6.27 -9.91
N LYS A 32 21.49 -7.31 -9.07
CA LYS A 32 20.58 -8.47 -9.12
C LYS A 32 19.15 -8.06 -8.80
N MET A 33 18.95 -7.17 -7.84
CA MET A 33 17.62 -6.65 -7.50
C MET A 33 17.05 -5.78 -8.61
N PHE A 34 17.81 -4.82 -9.13
CA PHE A 34 17.41 -3.96 -10.25
C PHE A 34 17.04 -4.79 -11.48
N LYS A 35 17.83 -5.84 -11.78
CA LYS A 35 17.49 -6.79 -12.84
C LYS A 35 16.14 -7.47 -12.61
N ARG A 36 15.84 -7.89 -11.37
CA ARG A 36 14.55 -8.51 -11.04
C ARG A 36 13.39 -7.52 -11.19
N ASN A 37 13.59 -6.27 -10.79
CA ASN A 37 12.57 -5.22 -10.90
C ASN A 37 12.32 -4.78 -12.35
N LEU A 38 13.21 -5.09 -13.28
CA LEU A 38 13.02 -4.89 -14.71
C LEU A 38 12.29 -6.04 -15.42
N SER A 39 12.18 -7.22 -14.79
CA SER A 39 11.55 -8.40 -15.39
C SER A 39 10.02 -8.22 -15.53
N PRO A 40 9.44 -8.58 -16.69
CA PRO A 40 8.00 -8.42 -16.96
C PRO A 40 7.10 -9.44 -16.24
N GLU A 41 7.67 -10.51 -15.66
CA GLU A 41 6.95 -11.48 -14.84
C GLU A 41 6.75 -10.95 -13.41
N LEU A 42 5.83 -10.02 -13.20
CA LEU A 42 5.39 -9.61 -11.86
C LEU A 42 3.91 -9.96 -11.64
N PRO A 43 3.59 -11.14 -11.09
CA PRO A 43 2.30 -11.40 -10.47
C PRO A 43 2.33 -11.26 -8.93
N GLN A 44 3.45 -10.92 -8.32
CA GLN A 44 3.57 -10.76 -6.87
C GLN A 44 4.18 -9.39 -6.61
N GLY A 45 3.62 -8.63 -5.67
CA GLY A 45 4.02 -7.26 -5.35
C GLY A 45 5.53 -7.11 -5.21
N PHE A 46 6.01 -5.86 -5.18
CA PHE A 46 7.45 -5.53 -5.13
C PHE A 46 8.22 -6.17 -3.96
N GLU A 47 7.53 -6.83 -3.05
CA GLU A 47 8.07 -7.69 -2.02
C GLU A 47 8.56 -9.02 -2.59
N SER A 48 9.86 -9.08 -2.82
CA SER A 48 10.56 -10.33 -2.63
C SER A 48 11.81 -10.06 -1.82
N GLN A 49 11.60 -9.91 -0.51
CA GLN A 49 12.47 -10.41 0.53
C GLN A 49 11.72 -10.33 1.86
N LYS A 50 11.55 -11.49 2.50
CA LYS A 50 11.43 -11.59 3.95
C LYS A 50 12.67 -10.89 4.51
N GLN A 51 12.49 -9.73 5.14
CA GLN A 51 13.31 -9.44 6.31
C GLN A 51 12.74 -10.36 7.38
N ASP A 52 13.52 -11.39 7.71
CA ASP A 52 13.26 -12.19 8.89
C ASP A 52 13.03 -11.27 10.10
N ASN A 53 12.23 -11.77 11.04
CA ASN A 53 11.79 -11.11 12.25
C ASN A 53 12.95 -10.63 13.15
N GLU A 54 13.66 -9.61 12.73
CA GLU A 54 14.51 -8.79 13.58
C GLU A 54 14.01 -7.36 13.50
N ARG A 55 13.92 -6.72 14.67
CA ARG A 55 13.58 -5.31 14.78
C ARG A 55 14.72 -4.53 14.16
N VAL A 56 14.67 -4.32 12.84
CA VAL A 56 15.61 -3.43 12.16
C VAL A 56 15.34 -2.03 12.71
N ASP A 57 16.32 -1.44 13.38
CA ASP A 57 16.20 -0.10 13.89
C ASP A 57 15.93 0.87 12.73
N ALA A 58 15.06 1.86 12.94
CA ALA A 58 14.63 2.78 11.90
C ALA A 58 15.79 3.59 11.27
N GLU A 59 16.93 3.65 11.96
CA GLU A 59 18.17 4.26 11.46
C GLU A 59 18.90 3.34 10.47
N ASP A 60 18.92 2.03 10.71
CA ASP A 60 19.55 1.04 9.83
C ASP A 60 18.80 0.89 8.50
N GLU A 61 17.45 0.87 8.53
CA GLU A 61 16.64 0.89 7.30
C GLU A 61 16.88 2.16 6.45
N LYS A 62 17.09 3.31 7.13
CA LYS A 62 17.29 4.60 6.46
C LYS A 62 18.67 4.70 5.84
N GLN A 63 19.70 4.21 6.53
CA GLN A 63 21.06 4.20 6.01
C GLN A 63 21.21 3.23 4.83
N GLU A 64 20.59 2.05 4.91
CA GLU A 64 20.54 1.08 3.80
C GLU A 64 19.81 1.65 2.56
N SER A 65 18.75 2.45 2.77
CA SER A 65 18.04 3.15 1.67
C SER A 65 18.94 4.12 0.89
N SER A 66 19.85 4.82 1.59
CA SER A 66 20.73 5.82 0.98
C SER A 66 21.82 5.19 0.11
N ALA A 67 22.38 4.06 0.54
CA ALA A 67 23.38 3.32 -0.22
C ALA A 67 22.78 2.74 -1.51
N ARG A 68 21.56 2.20 -1.43
CA ARG A 68 20.81 1.70 -2.59
C ARG A 68 20.48 2.81 -3.58
N GLU A 69 20.08 4.00 -3.12
CA GLU A 69 19.88 5.17 -4.00
C GLU A 69 21.19 5.54 -4.74
N GLY A 70 22.33 5.48 -4.05
CA GLY A 70 23.65 5.66 -4.66
C GLY A 70 23.93 4.62 -5.76
N ALA A 71 23.71 3.33 -5.47
CA ALA A 71 23.87 2.25 -6.46
C ALA A 71 22.95 2.43 -7.67
N LEU A 72 21.70 2.87 -7.46
CA LEU A 72 20.78 3.18 -8.54
C LEU A 72 21.31 4.31 -9.43
N LYS A 73 21.75 5.43 -8.84
CA LYS A 73 22.31 6.57 -9.61
C LYS A 73 23.51 6.15 -10.47
N ILE A 74 24.42 5.34 -9.91
CA ILE A 74 25.56 4.79 -10.64
C ILE A 74 25.07 3.90 -11.80
N THR A 75 24.12 3.00 -11.53
CA THR A 75 23.56 2.09 -12.52
C THR A 75 22.90 2.85 -13.68
N LEU A 76 22.06 3.84 -13.37
CA LEU A 76 21.40 4.70 -14.37
C LEU A 76 22.43 5.46 -15.22
N HIS A 77 23.47 6.01 -14.59
CA HIS A 77 24.55 6.69 -15.31
C HIS A 77 25.27 5.75 -16.30
N VAL A 78 25.61 4.54 -15.85
CA VAL A 78 26.28 3.53 -16.68
C VAL A 78 25.39 3.07 -17.83
N LEU A 79 24.11 2.77 -17.58
CA LEU A 79 23.14 2.40 -18.62
C LEU A 79 23.02 3.51 -19.69
N ARG A 80 22.91 4.77 -19.27
CA ARG A 80 22.86 5.91 -20.18
C ARG A 80 24.14 6.05 -21.02
N LYS A 81 25.33 5.80 -20.43
CA LYS A 81 26.61 5.75 -21.17
C LYS A 81 26.69 4.59 -22.16
N MET A 82 26.06 3.46 -21.86
CA MET A 82 25.94 2.32 -22.77
C MET A 82 24.88 2.52 -23.87
N ASN A 83 24.32 3.74 -23.98
CA ASN A 83 23.23 4.09 -24.89
C ASN A 83 21.92 3.30 -24.63
N GLN A 84 21.74 2.76 -23.42
CA GLN A 84 20.55 2.05 -22.97
C GLN A 84 19.60 2.99 -22.21
N LYS A 85 19.18 4.09 -22.86
CA LYS A 85 18.36 5.15 -22.24
C LYS A 85 17.00 4.65 -21.78
N GLU A 86 16.28 3.93 -22.64
CA GLU A 86 14.95 3.39 -22.31
C GLU A 86 14.99 2.42 -21.11
N LEU A 87 16.05 1.61 -21.02
CA LEU A 87 16.23 0.70 -19.89
C LEU A 87 16.51 1.46 -18.59
N ALA A 88 17.33 2.51 -18.66
CA ALA A 88 17.59 3.38 -17.52
C ALA A 88 16.29 4.05 -17.03
N ASP A 89 15.51 4.62 -17.95
CA ASP A 89 14.27 5.31 -17.58
C ASP A 89 13.22 4.33 -17.03
N ARG A 90 13.11 3.12 -17.60
CA ARG A 90 12.27 2.05 -17.03
C ARG A 90 12.72 1.62 -15.63
N LEU A 91 14.02 1.46 -15.41
CA LEU A 91 14.55 1.10 -14.09
C LEU A 91 14.25 2.21 -13.07
N GLU A 92 14.49 3.46 -13.45
CA GLU A 92 14.21 4.63 -12.60
C GLU A 92 12.74 4.66 -12.19
N GLN A 93 11.81 4.49 -13.13
CA GLN A 93 10.38 4.45 -12.83
C GLN A 93 9.98 3.27 -11.93
N ASN A 94 10.53 2.08 -12.16
CA ASN A 94 10.22 0.91 -11.35
C ASN A 94 10.75 1.05 -9.91
N GLU A 95 11.98 1.55 -9.73
CA GLU A 95 12.53 1.78 -8.39
C GLU A 95 11.77 2.89 -7.64
N LEU A 96 11.35 3.95 -8.33
CA LEU A 96 10.50 4.99 -7.72
C LEU A 96 9.19 4.40 -7.21
N ALA A 97 8.57 3.49 -7.98
CA ALA A 97 7.35 2.81 -7.55
C ALA A 97 7.56 1.91 -6.31
N VAL A 98 8.68 1.17 -6.27
CA VAL A 98 9.07 0.35 -5.13
C VAL A 98 9.24 1.21 -3.87
N ILE A 99 9.93 2.34 -3.99
CA ILE A 99 10.16 3.27 -2.87
C ILE A 99 8.83 3.82 -2.36
N CYS A 100 7.97 4.32 -3.27
CA CYS A 100 6.67 4.88 -2.90
C CYS A 100 5.76 3.84 -2.24
N GLN A 101 5.73 2.60 -2.76
CA GLN A 101 4.96 1.53 -2.15
C GLN A 101 5.45 1.25 -0.73
N ARG A 102 6.77 1.14 -0.53
CA ARG A 102 7.34 0.87 0.80
C ARG A 102 6.98 1.97 1.79
N GLU A 103 7.12 3.23 1.39
CA GLU A 103 6.73 4.38 2.21
C GLU A 103 5.23 4.33 2.55
N LEU A 104 4.38 4.09 1.55
CA LEU A 104 2.93 3.96 1.73
C LEU A 104 2.57 2.84 2.71
N LYS A 105 3.15 1.64 2.54
CA LYS A 105 2.95 0.51 3.46
C LYS A 105 3.40 0.86 4.88
N THR A 106 4.57 1.47 5.06
CA THR A 106 5.07 1.88 6.37
C THR A 106 4.13 2.89 7.05
N ASN A 107 3.62 3.86 6.29
CA ASN A 107 2.67 4.84 6.81
C ASN A 107 1.34 4.20 7.20
N LEU A 108 0.82 3.30 6.38
CA LEU A 108 -0.44 2.60 6.66
C LEU A 108 -0.31 1.62 7.83
N LYS A 109 0.83 0.93 7.98
CA LYS A 109 1.16 0.16 9.19
C LYS A 109 1.08 1.08 10.41
N LYS A 110 1.81 2.20 10.41
CA LYS A 110 1.79 3.14 11.55
C LYS A 110 0.39 3.68 11.83
N LYS A 111 -0.41 3.96 10.80
CA LYS A 111 -1.77 4.50 10.92
C LYS A 111 -2.77 3.48 11.50
N PHE A 112 -2.66 2.20 11.13
CA PHE A 112 -3.68 1.19 11.41
C PHE A 112 -3.24 0.03 12.30
N GLN A 113 -1.97 -0.02 12.70
CA GLN A 113 -1.44 -1.07 13.59
C GLN A 113 -2.10 -1.04 14.98
N CYS A 114 -2.47 0.15 15.47
CA CYS A 114 -3.05 0.33 16.79
C CYS A 114 -4.45 0.94 16.70
N VAL A 115 -5.33 0.45 17.56
CA VAL A 115 -6.62 1.07 17.84
C VAL A 115 -6.67 1.50 19.30
N PHE A 116 -7.45 2.55 19.58
CA PHE A 116 -7.63 3.07 20.94
C PHE A 116 -8.93 2.53 21.52
N GLU A 117 -8.83 1.85 22.66
CA GLU A 117 -9.99 1.50 23.47
C GLU A 117 -10.46 2.75 24.24
N GLY A 118 -11.68 3.21 24.00
CA GLY A 118 -12.27 4.37 24.68
C GLY A 118 -11.94 5.74 24.05
N ILE A 119 -11.95 6.81 24.86
CA ILE A 119 -11.67 8.17 24.37
C ILE A 119 -10.18 8.27 24.01
N ALA A 120 -9.89 8.55 22.74
CA ALA A 120 -8.59 8.46 22.05
C ALA A 120 -7.39 9.17 22.70
N LYS A 121 -7.57 9.92 23.81
CA LYS A 121 -6.49 10.62 24.53
C LYS A 121 -6.03 9.94 25.82
N GLN A 122 -6.74 8.93 26.33
CA GLN A 122 -6.46 8.34 27.65
C GLN A 122 -6.32 6.81 27.67
N GLY A 123 -6.59 6.12 26.56
CA GLY A 123 -6.45 4.67 26.43
C GLY A 123 -5.04 4.24 26.00
N ASN A 124 -4.61 3.06 26.45
CA ASN A 124 -3.39 2.42 25.93
C ASN A 124 -3.63 1.97 24.48
N PRO A 125 -2.67 2.14 23.56
CA PRO A 125 -2.79 1.62 22.21
C PRO A 125 -2.79 0.08 22.21
N THR A 126 -3.83 -0.53 21.67
CA THR A 126 -3.94 -1.98 21.50
C THR A 126 -3.67 -2.35 20.05
N LEU A 127 -2.87 -3.40 19.81
CA LEU A 127 -2.61 -3.87 18.45
C LEU A 127 -3.90 -4.42 17.81
N LEU A 128 -4.27 -3.91 16.63
CA LEU A 128 -5.47 -4.34 15.92
C LEU A 128 -5.47 -5.86 15.70
N ASN A 129 -4.34 -6.43 15.29
CA ASN A 129 -4.17 -7.87 15.07
C ASN A 129 -4.43 -8.74 16.31
N LYS A 130 -4.34 -8.18 17.53
CA LYS A 130 -4.59 -8.94 18.77
C LYS A 130 -6.07 -9.00 19.15
N ILE A 131 -6.87 -8.05 18.69
CA ILE A 131 -8.28 -7.91 19.09
C ILE A 131 -9.26 -8.08 17.93
N TYR A 132 -8.75 -8.10 16.70
CA TYR A 132 -9.57 -8.24 15.52
C TYR A 132 -10.29 -9.61 15.52
N THR A 133 -11.61 -9.54 15.37
CA THR A 133 -12.48 -10.71 15.18
C THR A 133 -13.01 -10.66 13.76
N GLU A 134 -12.90 -11.77 13.02
CA GLU A 134 -13.35 -11.85 11.63
C GLU A 134 -14.87 -11.59 11.56
N LEU A 135 -15.28 -10.63 10.73
CA LEU A 135 -16.69 -10.38 10.47
C LEU A 135 -17.27 -11.42 9.53
N TYR A 136 -18.52 -11.80 9.77
CA TYR A 136 -19.28 -12.64 8.86
C TYR A 136 -19.81 -11.78 7.69
N ILE A 137 -19.08 -11.75 6.58
CA ILE A 137 -19.46 -11.00 5.38
C ILE A 137 -20.18 -11.94 4.42
N THR A 138 -21.30 -11.49 3.86
CA THR A 138 -22.05 -12.24 2.84
C THR A 138 -22.30 -11.36 1.62
N GLU A 139 -22.41 -11.98 0.44
CA GLU A 139 -22.84 -11.28 -0.77
C GLU A 139 -24.33 -10.93 -0.65
N VAL A 140 -24.66 -9.64 -0.70
CA VAL A 140 -26.05 -9.20 -0.85
C VAL A 140 -26.36 -9.17 -2.34
N GLY A 141 -27.37 -9.94 -2.76
CA GLY A 141 -27.77 -10.04 -4.16
C GLY A 141 -28.09 -8.68 -4.80
N THR A 142 -28.02 -8.64 -6.14
CA THR A 142 -28.33 -7.46 -6.95
C THR A 142 -29.84 -7.19 -6.98
N GLY A 143 -30.39 -6.64 -5.89
CA GLY A 143 -31.81 -6.31 -5.85
C GLY A 143 -32.26 -5.72 -4.52
N GLU A 144 -32.63 -4.44 -4.59
CA GLU A 144 -33.47 -3.71 -3.63
C GLU A 144 -32.87 -3.38 -2.25
N VAL A 145 -33.09 -2.12 -1.86
CA VAL A 145 -32.85 -1.62 -0.51
C VAL A 145 -33.85 -2.32 0.40
N ASN A 146 -33.44 -3.42 1.02
CA ASN A 146 -34.27 -4.06 2.03
C ASN A 146 -34.36 -3.09 3.23
N ASN A 147 -35.48 -2.37 3.35
CA ASN A 147 -35.78 -1.41 4.41
C ASN A 147 -36.11 -2.08 5.76
N GLU A 148 -35.83 -3.36 5.90
CA GLU A 148 -36.02 -4.09 7.14
C GLU A 148 -34.79 -3.88 8.01
N HIS A 149 -34.95 -3.02 9.02
CA HIS A 149 -34.01 -2.88 10.14
C HIS A 149 -33.42 -4.24 10.52
N GLU A 150 -32.10 -4.37 10.42
CA GLU A 150 -31.33 -5.58 10.77
C GLU A 150 -31.29 -5.81 12.29
N LEU A 151 -32.46 -5.94 12.93
CA LEU A 151 -32.60 -6.66 14.18
C LEU A 151 -32.81 -8.13 13.84
N ARG A 152 -31.78 -8.81 13.34
CA ARG A 152 -31.74 -10.28 13.37
C ARG A 152 -31.52 -10.70 14.83
N GLN A 153 -32.59 -10.62 15.61
CA GLN A 153 -32.73 -11.51 16.75
C GLN A 153 -32.66 -12.95 16.24
N ILE A 154 -32.12 -13.80 17.09
CA ILE A 154 -31.91 -15.22 16.90
C ILE A 154 -33.30 -15.89 16.81
N GLU A 155 -34.02 -15.73 15.71
CA GLU A 155 -35.29 -16.41 15.47
C GLU A 155 -35.08 -17.56 14.49
N THR A 156 -34.67 -18.66 15.11
CA THR A 156 -34.69 -20.02 14.62
C THR A 156 -36.11 -20.46 14.22
N THR A 157 -36.75 -19.90 13.19
CA THR A 157 -37.97 -20.50 12.57
C THR A 157 -38.47 -19.70 11.36
N THR A 158 -37.86 -19.87 10.18
CA THR A 158 -38.55 -20.09 8.88
C THR A 158 -37.51 -20.16 7.76
N ARG A 159 -36.75 -21.26 7.74
CA ARG A 159 -35.84 -21.59 6.65
C ARG A 159 -36.66 -22.11 5.45
N LYS A 160 -37.31 -21.21 4.70
CA LYS A 160 -37.73 -21.50 3.33
C LYS A 160 -36.52 -21.29 2.42
N GLN A 161 -35.85 -22.40 2.07
CA GLN A 161 -34.92 -22.58 0.94
C GLN A 161 -34.14 -21.33 0.47
N ALA A 162 -33.37 -20.70 1.36
CA ALA A 162 -32.31 -19.79 0.95
C ALA A 162 -31.05 -20.61 0.66
N ARG A 163 -30.49 -20.42 -0.54
CA ARG A 163 -29.17 -20.93 -0.97
C ARG A 163 -28.16 -20.70 0.17
N PRO A 164 -27.24 -21.64 0.48
CA PRO A 164 -26.26 -21.41 1.55
C PRO A 164 -25.49 -20.11 1.27
N GLU A 165 -25.71 -19.11 2.12
CA GLU A 165 -24.95 -17.85 2.09
C GLU A 165 -23.48 -18.22 2.27
N THR A 166 -22.65 -17.90 1.28
CA THR A 166 -21.21 -18.20 1.36
C THR A 166 -20.56 -17.09 2.16
N ALA A 167 -19.96 -17.45 3.29
CA ALA A 167 -19.20 -16.51 4.10
C ALA A 167 -17.93 -16.09 3.34
N ILE A 168 -17.72 -14.78 3.24
CA ILE A 168 -16.57 -14.17 2.58
C ILE A 168 -15.64 -13.66 3.68
N LYS A 169 -14.35 -13.98 3.60
CA LYS A 169 -13.34 -13.40 4.49
C LYS A 169 -12.99 -12.00 4.02
N CYS A 170 -12.61 -11.12 4.96
CA CYS A 170 -12.23 -9.75 4.68
C CYS A 170 -11.14 -9.63 3.59
N ASN A 171 -10.14 -10.53 3.60
CA ASN A 171 -9.07 -10.54 2.60
C ASN A 171 -9.46 -11.23 1.27
N ASP A 172 -10.63 -11.84 1.19
CA ASP A 172 -11.10 -12.60 0.04
C ASP A 172 -12.20 -11.84 -0.74
N ILE A 173 -12.50 -10.60 -0.35
CA ILE A 173 -13.60 -9.77 -0.89
C ILE A 173 -13.53 -9.50 -2.40
N PHE A 174 -12.35 -9.57 -3.02
CA PHE A 174 -12.15 -9.40 -4.47
C PHE A 174 -11.96 -10.74 -5.20
N LYS A 175 -11.91 -11.85 -4.47
CA LYS A 175 -11.78 -13.18 -5.10
C LYS A 175 -13.11 -13.53 -5.78
N PRO A 176 -13.08 -14.11 -6.99
CA PRO A 176 -14.29 -14.55 -7.64
C PRO A 176 -15.01 -15.59 -6.77
N LEU A 177 -16.33 -15.43 -6.62
CA LEU A 177 -17.16 -16.42 -5.93
C LEU A 177 -17.30 -17.68 -6.78
N THR A 178 -17.53 -18.83 -6.14
CA THR A 178 -17.66 -20.12 -6.82
C THR A 178 -18.72 -20.06 -7.92
N GLY A 179 -18.29 -20.19 -9.18
CA GLY A 179 -19.16 -20.15 -10.36
C GLY A 179 -19.32 -18.76 -11.01
N GLN A 180 -18.60 -17.73 -10.56
CA GLN A 180 -18.45 -16.46 -11.25
C GLN A 180 -17.03 -16.34 -11.83
N ASP A 181 -16.91 -16.27 -13.16
CA ASP A 181 -15.63 -15.99 -13.85
C ASP A 181 -15.34 -14.48 -13.99
N LYS A 182 -16.23 -13.62 -13.48
CA LYS A 182 -16.10 -12.16 -13.61
C LYS A 182 -15.20 -11.58 -12.51
N LEU A 183 -14.26 -10.73 -12.92
CA LEU A 183 -13.42 -9.95 -12.02
C LEU A 183 -14.26 -8.89 -11.29
N ILE A 184 -14.23 -8.90 -9.96
CA ILE A 184 -14.86 -7.89 -9.12
C ILE A 184 -13.97 -6.64 -9.13
N ARG A 185 -14.48 -5.53 -9.67
CA ARG A 185 -13.76 -4.24 -9.72
C ARG A 185 -14.25 -3.22 -8.69
N THR A 186 -15.45 -3.40 -8.16
CA THR A 186 -16.08 -2.47 -7.22
C THR A 186 -16.93 -3.26 -6.23
N MET A 187 -16.90 -2.85 -4.98
CA MET A 187 -17.66 -3.48 -3.90
C MET A 187 -18.16 -2.41 -2.94
N LEU A 188 -19.37 -2.61 -2.40
CA LEU A 188 -19.98 -1.76 -1.41
C LEU A 188 -20.37 -2.62 -0.21
N THR A 189 -19.74 -2.37 0.94
CA THR A 189 -20.14 -3.00 2.19
C THR A 189 -21.33 -2.25 2.79
N LYS A 190 -22.34 -2.99 3.21
CA LYS A 190 -23.51 -2.48 3.92
C LYS A 190 -23.65 -3.22 5.25
N GLY A 191 -24.31 -2.59 6.21
CA GLY A 191 -24.59 -3.15 7.52
C GLY A 191 -24.83 -2.06 8.54
N VAL A 192 -25.39 -2.42 9.70
CA VAL A 192 -25.71 -1.47 10.78
C VAL A 192 -24.48 -0.70 11.31
N ALA A 193 -24.73 0.45 11.92
CA ALA A 193 -23.70 1.21 12.62
C ALA A 193 -23.07 0.37 13.73
N GLY A 194 -21.75 0.46 13.90
CA GLY A 194 -21.04 -0.28 14.94
C GLY A 194 -20.73 -1.75 14.62
N ILE A 195 -21.20 -2.32 13.51
CA ILE A 195 -20.95 -3.73 13.14
C ILE A 195 -19.47 -4.04 12.80
N GLY A 196 -18.61 -3.02 12.72
CA GLY A 196 -17.17 -3.19 12.49
C GLY A 196 -16.69 -2.92 11.06
N LYS A 197 -17.50 -2.32 10.17
CA LYS A 197 -17.12 -2.01 8.77
C LYS A 197 -15.75 -1.31 8.65
N THR A 198 -15.56 -0.21 9.37
CA THR A 198 -14.30 0.54 9.41
C THR A 198 -13.14 -0.30 9.95
N VAL A 199 -13.38 -1.10 10.99
CA VAL A 199 -12.32 -1.96 11.58
C VAL A 199 -11.88 -3.05 10.59
N SER A 200 -12.80 -3.61 9.80
CA SER A 200 -12.46 -4.55 8.72
C SER A 200 -11.67 -3.89 7.60
N VAL A 201 -12.02 -2.65 7.20
CA VAL A 201 -11.22 -1.88 6.24
C VAL A 201 -9.80 -1.65 6.76
N GLN A 202 -9.64 -1.23 8.01
CA GLN A 202 -8.34 -1.04 8.64
C GLN A 202 -7.54 -2.34 8.67
N LYS A 203 -8.19 -3.47 8.99
CA LYS A 203 -7.57 -4.79 9.00
C LYS A 203 -7.08 -5.22 7.61
N PHE A 204 -7.91 -5.05 6.57
CA PHE A 204 -7.53 -5.32 5.19
C PHE A 204 -6.27 -4.55 4.78
N ILE A 205 -6.25 -3.24 5.09
CA ILE A 205 -5.12 -2.37 4.76
C ILE A 205 -3.86 -2.80 5.53
N LEU A 206 -4.00 -3.13 6.82
CA LEU A 206 -2.89 -3.58 7.65
C LEU A 206 -2.30 -4.89 7.12
N ASP A 207 -3.15 -5.87 6.77
CA ASP A 207 -2.70 -7.15 6.19
C ASP A 207 -1.99 -6.96 4.85
N TRP A 208 -2.47 -6.06 3.99
CA TRP A 208 -1.78 -5.71 2.75
C TRP A 208 -0.42 -5.05 3.03
N ALA A 209 -0.37 -4.13 3.99
CA ALA A 209 0.86 -3.42 4.32
C ALA A 209 1.89 -4.36 4.96
N GLU A 210 1.47 -5.31 5.81
CA GLU A 210 2.29 -6.33 6.45
C GLU A 210 2.76 -7.45 5.52
N GLY A 211 2.30 -7.48 4.26
CA GLY A 211 2.70 -8.53 3.31
C GLY A 211 1.89 -9.82 3.44
N ILE A 212 0.81 -9.81 4.23
CA ILE A 212 0.03 -11.00 4.61
C ILE A 212 -0.95 -11.40 3.49
N ALA A 213 -1.64 -10.43 2.89
CA ALA A 213 -2.69 -10.68 1.90
C ALA A 213 -2.70 -9.64 0.78
N ASN A 214 -3.39 -9.94 -0.33
CA ASN A 214 -3.63 -9.01 -1.46
C ASN A 214 -2.34 -8.42 -2.08
N GLN A 215 -1.23 -9.18 -2.07
CA GLN A 215 0.06 -8.73 -2.60
C GLN A 215 0.10 -8.62 -4.12
N ASP A 216 -0.98 -9.02 -4.81
CA ASP A 216 -1.16 -8.72 -6.22
C ASP A 216 -1.45 -7.23 -6.47
N LEU A 217 -1.91 -6.49 -5.45
CA LEU A 217 -2.11 -5.04 -5.49
C LEU A 217 -0.79 -4.30 -5.23
N GLN A 218 -0.41 -3.41 -6.15
CA GLN A 218 0.78 -2.57 -5.98
C GLN A 218 0.52 -1.36 -5.08
N PHE A 219 -0.69 -0.78 -5.10
CA PHE A 219 -1.01 0.35 -4.24
C PHE A 219 -2.41 0.20 -3.63
N VAL A 220 -2.54 0.57 -2.37
CA VAL A 220 -3.83 0.68 -1.66
C VAL A 220 -3.90 2.07 -1.06
N PHE A 221 -4.86 2.86 -1.52
CA PHE A 221 -5.14 4.19 -0.97
C PHE A 221 -6.47 4.16 -0.23
N SER A 222 -6.48 4.73 0.97
CA SER A 222 -7.65 4.80 1.83
C SER A 222 -8.01 6.25 2.10
N PHE A 223 -9.25 6.60 1.79
CA PHE A 223 -9.83 7.92 2.01
C PHE A 223 -11.02 7.77 2.94
N THR A 224 -11.03 8.53 4.03
CA THR A 224 -12.27 8.67 4.81
C THR A 224 -13.06 9.84 4.27
N PHE A 225 -14.39 9.72 4.22
CA PHE A 225 -15.23 10.87 3.84
C PHE A 225 -15.08 12.02 4.83
N ARG A 226 -14.74 11.77 6.10
CA ARG A 226 -14.35 12.81 7.06
C ARG A 226 -13.18 13.65 6.55
N GLU A 227 -12.10 13.03 6.11
CA GLU A 227 -10.95 13.75 5.60
C GLU A 227 -11.26 14.42 4.25
N LEU A 228 -11.97 13.74 3.34
CA LEU A 228 -12.38 14.33 2.05
C LEU A 228 -13.27 15.57 2.23
N ASN A 229 -14.18 15.55 3.21
CA ASN A 229 -15.02 16.70 3.51
C ASN A 229 -14.22 17.94 3.96
N LEU A 230 -13.01 17.77 4.51
CA LEU A 230 -12.14 18.88 4.92
C LEU A 230 -11.46 19.57 3.73
N MET A 231 -11.37 18.89 2.59
CA MET A 231 -10.78 19.42 1.36
C MET A 231 -11.78 20.17 0.48
N LYS A 232 -13.04 20.26 0.93
CA LYS A 232 -14.11 20.90 0.18
C LYS A 232 -13.75 22.36 -0.14
N GLY A 233 -13.85 22.71 -1.42
CA GLY A 233 -13.61 24.08 -1.90
C GLY A 233 -12.18 24.35 -2.37
N GLU A 234 -11.27 23.38 -2.23
CA GLU A 234 -9.98 23.38 -2.89
C GLU A 234 -10.04 22.51 -4.14
N LYS A 235 -9.31 22.91 -5.20
CA LYS A 235 -9.17 22.07 -6.38
C LYS A 235 -7.92 21.24 -6.27
N HIS A 236 -8.05 19.94 -6.47
CA HIS A 236 -6.95 18.99 -6.42
C HIS A 236 -7.00 18.09 -7.66
N THR A 237 -5.84 17.77 -8.20
CA THR A 237 -5.67 16.65 -9.13
C THR A 237 -5.77 15.33 -8.36
N LEU A 238 -6.04 14.22 -9.04
CA LEU A 238 -6.00 12.90 -8.40
C LEU A 238 -4.61 12.64 -7.79
N ILE A 239 -3.55 13.05 -8.48
CA ILE A 239 -2.17 12.88 -8.01
C ILE A 239 -1.91 13.68 -6.72
N GLU A 240 -2.40 14.92 -6.64
CA GLU A 240 -2.31 15.74 -5.42
C GLU A 240 -3.07 15.10 -4.26
N LEU A 241 -4.27 14.57 -4.53
CA LEU A 241 -5.07 13.86 -3.54
C LEU A 241 -4.30 12.63 -3.00
N LEU A 242 -3.75 11.80 -3.89
CA LEU A 242 -2.97 10.62 -3.51
C LEU A 242 -1.75 10.97 -2.67
N ASN A 243 -1.04 12.04 -3.04
CA ASN A 243 0.13 12.52 -2.30
C ASN A 243 -0.24 13.10 -0.93
N HIS A 244 -1.38 13.80 -0.83
CA HIS A 244 -1.84 14.37 0.43
C HIS A 244 -2.11 13.29 1.48
N PHE A 245 -2.80 12.22 1.05
CA PHE A 245 -3.17 11.11 1.94
C PHE A 245 -2.03 10.11 2.19
N SER A 246 -0.96 10.18 1.38
CA SER A 246 0.27 9.43 1.56
C SER A 246 1.28 10.26 2.35
N THR A 247 1.03 10.44 3.66
CA THR A 247 1.84 11.30 4.54
C THR A 247 3.34 10.98 4.50
N GLY A 248 4.13 11.64 3.65
CA GLY A 248 5.58 11.37 3.64
C GLY A 248 6.47 11.98 2.58
N THR A 249 6.00 12.44 1.42
CA THR A 249 6.93 12.92 0.38
C THR A 249 6.45 14.18 -0.33
N LYS A 250 7.25 15.25 -0.19
CA LYS A 250 7.09 16.57 -0.83
C LYS A 250 7.28 16.56 -2.36
N GLN A 251 7.25 15.41 -3.02
CA GLN A 251 7.29 15.33 -4.47
C GLN A 251 6.50 14.10 -4.93
N SER A 252 5.60 14.32 -5.89
CA SER A 252 4.95 13.27 -6.70
C SER A 252 6.02 12.45 -7.42
N ARG A 253 6.52 11.38 -6.79
CA ARG A 253 7.58 10.53 -7.37
C ARG A 253 7.06 9.60 -8.47
N ILE A 254 5.76 9.34 -8.48
CA ILE A 254 5.09 8.58 -9.55
C ILE A 254 4.22 9.56 -10.34
N SER A 255 4.39 9.59 -11.66
CA SER A 255 3.61 10.44 -12.56
C SER A 255 2.43 9.72 -13.21
N ASN A 256 2.42 8.38 -13.21
CA ASN A 256 1.38 7.60 -13.85
C ASN A 256 1.13 6.31 -13.04
N TYR A 257 -0.11 6.13 -12.57
CA TYR A 257 -0.54 4.96 -11.83
C TYR A 257 -1.20 3.85 -12.67
N ASP A 258 -1.50 4.09 -13.96
CA ASP A 258 -2.21 3.18 -14.87
C ASP A 258 -1.48 1.85 -15.09
N LYS A 259 -0.16 1.83 -14.85
CA LYS A 259 0.69 0.64 -14.98
C LYS A 259 0.60 -0.28 -13.76
N TYR A 260 -0.07 0.15 -12.70
CA TYR A 260 -0.13 -0.56 -11.43
C TYR A 260 -1.57 -0.98 -11.12
N LYS A 261 -1.75 -2.11 -10.44
CA LYS A 261 -3.03 -2.46 -9.82
C LYS A 261 -3.17 -1.64 -8.55
N VAL A 262 -4.11 -0.70 -8.58
CA VAL A 262 -4.40 0.22 -7.49
C VAL A 262 -5.79 -0.09 -6.94
N LEU A 263 -5.92 -0.13 -5.61
CA LEU A 263 -7.19 -0.18 -4.91
C LEU A 263 -7.44 1.15 -4.21
N PHE A 264 -8.61 1.72 -4.44
CA PHE A 264 -9.13 2.86 -3.70
C PHE A 264 -10.20 2.39 -2.72
N ILE A 265 -10.05 2.75 -1.45
CA ILE A 265 -11.02 2.46 -0.40
C ILE A 265 -11.61 3.78 0.09
N PHE A 266 -12.92 3.89 0.02
CA PHE A 266 -13.67 5.03 0.53
C PHE A 266 -14.46 4.58 1.77
N ASP A 267 -14.03 5.01 2.95
CA ASP A 267 -14.64 4.64 4.23
C ASP A 267 -15.53 5.78 4.79
N GLY A 268 -16.61 5.40 5.47
CA GLY A 268 -17.55 6.34 6.09
C GLY A 268 -18.48 7.04 5.10
N LEU A 269 -19.02 6.32 4.10
CA LEU A 269 -19.93 6.90 3.09
C LEU A 269 -21.16 7.60 3.71
N ASP A 270 -21.62 7.14 4.88
CA ASP A 270 -22.67 7.76 5.69
C ASP A 270 -22.31 9.17 6.19
N GLU A 271 -21.04 9.53 6.15
CA GLU A 271 -20.51 10.84 6.57
C GLU A 271 -20.21 11.76 5.39
N CYS A 272 -20.50 11.33 4.16
CA CYS A 272 -20.29 12.11 2.95
C CYS A 272 -21.14 13.40 2.96
N ARG A 273 -20.49 14.55 2.77
CA ARG A 273 -21.15 15.87 2.61
C ARG A 273 -20.95 16.47 1.23
N LEU A 274 -20.36 15.70 0.31
CA LEU A 274 -20.14 16.07 -1.07
C LEU A 274 -21.43 15.86 -1.88
N PRO A 275 -21.67 16.66 -2.93
CA PRO A 275 -22.85 16.49 -3.77
C PRO A 275 -22.82 15.14 -4.49
N LEU A 276 -23.73 14.24 -4.14
CA LEU A 276 -23.91 12.94 -4.79
C LEU A 276 -24.87 13.02 -5.99
N ASP A 277 -24.76 14.08 -6.80
CA ASP A 277 -25.53 14.24 -8.04
C ASP A 277 -24.75 13.66 -9.22
N PHE A 278 -24.76 12.32 -9.33
CA PHE A 278 -24.02 11.59 -10.38
C PHE A 278 -24.42 11.96 -11.81
N GLN A 279 -25.57 12.60 -12.01
CA GLN A 279 -26.02 13.02 -13.34
C GLN A 279 -25.49 14.38 -13.74
N LYS A 280 -25.28 15.28 -12.77
CA LYS A 280 -24.85 16.67 -13.03
C LYS A 280 -23.41 16.96 -12.68
N ASN A 281 -22.76 16.09 -11.90
CA ASN A 281 -21.35 16.25 -11.58
C ASN A 281 -20.51 16.15 -12.88
N GLU A 282 -19.57 17.07 -13.02
CA GLU A 282 -18.59 17.05 -14.10
C GLU A 282 -17.72 15.80 -13.97
N ILE A 283 -17.59 15.04 -15.06
CA ILE A 283 -16.79 13.82 -15.05
C ILE A 283 -15.35 14.19 -15.41
N CYS A 284 -14.44 13.98 -14.47
CA CYS A 284 -13.00 14.13 -14.68
C CYS A 284 -12.40 12.81 -15.17
N TRP A 285 -11.72 12.85 -16.33
CA TRP A 285 -11.06 11.68 -16.95
C TRP A 285 -9.54 11.81 -16.95
N ASP A 286 -9.01 13.03 -16.78
CA ASP A 286 -7.58 13.30 -16.74
C ASP A 286 -7.11 13.40 -15.29
N VAL A 287 -6.21 12.50 -14.89
CA VAL A 287 -5.64 12.46 -13.53
C VAL A 287 -4.84 13.71 -13.16
N THR A 288 -4.46 14.53 -14.16
CA THR A 288 -3.72 15.78 -14.02
C THR A 288 -4.62 17.02 -14.00
N GLU A 289 -5.92 16.86 -14.28
CA GLU A 289 -6.88 17.95 -14.21
C GLU A 289 -7.33 18.18 -12.76
N SER A 290 -7.19 19.41 -12.28
CA SER A 290 -7.63 19.78 -10.93
C SER A 290 -9.14 20.01 -10.89
N THR A 291 -9.84 19.25 -10.06
CA THR A 291 -11.30 19.36 -9.90
C THR A 291 -11.68 19.56 -8.42
N SER A 292 -12.94 19.96 -8.21
CA SER A 292 -13.48 20.47 -6.93
C SER A 292 -14.19 19.40 -6.11
#